data_AF-A0A820M5R3-F1
#
_entry.id   AF-A0A820M5R3-F1
#
_cell.length_a   1.000
_cell.length_b   1.000
_cell.length_c   1.000
_cell.angle_alpha   90.00
_cell.angle_beta   90.00
_cell.angle_gamma   90.00
#
_symmetry.space_group_name_H-M   'P 1'
#
loop_
_entity.id
_entity.type
_entity.pdbx_description
1 polymer ?
#
loop_
_entity_poly.entity_id
_entity_poly.type
_entity_poly.pdbx_seq_one_letter_code
_entity_poly.pdbx_strand_id
1 'polypeptide(L)'
;NNENKENQLNEIINSNQTNFWINEHQWFIRCHWYSIDAQERFNFIDVFTVPYTFDSFEEHTIYLLAKSTVLYDNNYLQCPTVKTLNYGSSSFTDPIRSRLRFNNLQHLSVSLPFNERFFFIVSKFDRLRSLFVYVEGNQNLNNIQSQLQLILDQASRLYSLAFSTWARSDSDAPLTGLRSNSVR
;
A
#
# COMPACT_ATOMS: atom_id res chain seq x y z
N ASN A 1 24.46 1.60 15.91
CA ASN A 1 25.50 1.78 14.86
C ASN A 1 24.87 1.39 13.52
N ASN A 2 24.65 2.34 12.60
CA ASN A 2 23.96 2.10 11.33
C ASN A 2 24.77 1.22 10.35
N GLU A 3 26.10 1.27 10.43
CA GLU A 3 26.99 0.47 9.57
C GLU A 3 26.80 -1.03 9.81
N ASN A 4 26.59 -1.44 11.07
CA ASN A 4 26.31 -2.84 11.41
C ASN A 4 24.94 -3.31 10.88
N LYS A 5 23.91 -2.44 10.94
CA LYS A 5 22.57 -2.74 10.42
C LYS A 5 22.60 -2.93 8.91
N GLU A 6 23.35 -2.07 8.21
CA GLU A 6 23.49 -2.17 6.76
C GLU A 6 24.22 -3.45 6.33
N ASN A 7 25.28 -3.85 7.03
CA ASN A 7 25.99 -5.10 6.76
C ASN A 7 25.08 -6.32 6.92
N GLN A 8 24.26 -6.37 7.98
CA GLN A 8 23.30 -7.46 8.17
C GLN A 8 22.23 -7.52 7.06
N LEU A 9 21.70 -6.37 6.62
CA LEU A 9 20.79 -6.34 5.48
C LEU A 9 21.47 -6.80 4.19
N ASN A 10 22.75 -6.45 3.97
CA ASN A 10 23.52 -6.92 2.82
C ASN A 10 23.68 -8.44 2.84
N GLU A 11 24.00 -9.03 3.98
CA GLU A 11 24.13 -10.49 4.12
C GLU A 11 22.82 -11.22 3.78
N ILE A 12 21.69 -10.71 4.28
CA ILE A 12 20.36 -11.25 3.95
C ILE A 12 20.08 -11.12 2.46
N ILE A 13 20.32 -9.96 1.85
CA ILE A 13 20.07 -9.78 0.42
C ILE A 13 20.97 -10.69 -0.41
N ASN A 14 22.28 -10.71 -0.13
CA ASN A 14 23.25 -11.50 -0.88
C ASN A 14 22.95 -13.01 -0.79
N SER A 15 22.57 -13.51 0.38
CA SER A 15 22.19 -14.93 0.56
C SER A 15 20.92 -15.32 -0.20
N ASN A 16 20.08 -14.35 -0.56
CA ASN A 16 18.85 -14.57 -1.31
C ASN A 16 18.96 -14.23 -2.81
N GLN A 17 20.12 -13.80 -3.29
CA GLN A 17 20.39 -13.58 -4.73
C GLN A 17 20.74 -14.89 -5.45
N THR A 18 19.88 -15.90 -5.33
CA THR A 18 20.07 -17.20 -5.98
C THR A 18 19.20 -17.34 -7.22
N ASN A 19 19.57 -18.25 -8.13
CA ASN A 19 18.78 -18.57 -9.32
C ASN A 19 17.36 -19.05 -8.97
N PHE A 20 17.23 -19.81 -7.88
CA PHE A 20 15.94 -20.27 -7.34
C PHE A 20 14.98 -19.09 -7.13
N TRP A 21 15.40 -18.08 -6.35
CA TRP A 21 14.53 -16.94 -6.06
C TRP A 21 14.31 -16.04 -7.29
N ILE A 22 15.39 -15.68 -8.00
CA ILE A 22 15.33 -14.63 -9.03
C ILE A 22 14.80 -15.16 -10.37
N ASN A 23 15.29 -16.31 -10.83
CA ASN A 23 15.04 -16.79 -12.19
C ASN A 23 13.92 -17.83 -12.24
N GLU A 24 13.92 -18.81 -11.33
CA GLU A 24 12.94 -19.89 -11.34
C GLU A 24 11.58 -19.42 -10.81
N HIS A 25 11.59 -18.67 -9.71
CA HIS A 25 10.37 -18.21 -9.04
C HIS A 25 10.01 -16.75 -9.28
N GLN A 26 10.97 -15.92 -9.73
CA GLN A 26 10.80 -14.46 -9.85
C GLN A 26 10.30 -13.81 -8.55
N TRP A 27 10.75 -14.36 -7.41
CA TRP A 27 10.46 -13.88 -6.07
C TRP A 27 11.65 -13.09 -5.57
N PHE A 28 11.54 -11.78 -5.69
CA PHE A 28 12.55 -10.87 -5.20
C PHE A 28 12.42 -10.71 -3.69
N ILE A 29 13.51 -10.86 -2.95
CA ILE A 29 13.50 -10.71 -1.49
C ILE A 29 13.72 -9.26 -1.14
N ARG A 30 12.91 -8.75 -0.21
CA ARG A 30 13.04 -7.44 0.39
C ARG A 30 13.13 -7.59 1.90
N CYS A 31 13.98 -6.78 2.51
CA CYS A 31 14.17 -6.74 3.95
C CYS A 31 13.96 -5.32 4.48
N HIS A 32 13.31 -5.21 5.64
CA HIS A 32 13.06 -3.96 6.34
C HIS A 32 13.65 -4.03 7.74
N TRP A 33 14.42 -3.02 8.12
CA TRP A 33 14.86 -2.85 9.50
C TRP A 33 13.89 -1.97 10.27
N TYR A 34 13.31 -2.51 11.34
CA TYR A 34 12.39 -1.78 12.21
C TYR A 34 13.04 -1.39 13.54
N SER A 35 12.58 -0.26 14.09
CA SER A 35 12.82 0.14 15.48
C SER A 35 11.51 0.65 16.06
N ILE A 36 10.96 -0.05 17.05
CA ILE A 36 9.66 0.30 17.65
C ILE A 36 9.78 1.49 18.61
N ASP A 37 10.96 1.72 19.21
CA ASP A 37 11.18 2.84 20.11
C ASP A 37 12.39 3.70 19.72
N ALA A 38 12.37 4.95 20.16
CA ALA A 38 13.47 5.91 19.96
C ALA A 38 14.78 5.48 20.65
N GLN A 39 14.71 4.47 21.53
CA GLN A 39 15.84 3.88 22.25
C GLN A 39 16.39 2.62 21.56
N GLU A 40 15.83 2.22 20.41
CA GLU A 40 16.24 1.04 19.62
C GLU A 40 16.30 -0.27 20.42
N ARG A 41 15.46 -0.44 21.46
CA ARG A 41 15.47 -1.65 22.29
C ARG A 41 14.82 -2.84 21.61
N PHE A 42 13.91 -2.58 20.68
CA PHE A 42 13.23 -3.60 19.88
C PHE A 42 13.55 -3.38 18.40
N ASN A 43 14.65 -3.98 17.97
CA ASN A 43 15.03 -4.07 16.56
C ASN A 43 14.70 -5.47 16.03
N PHE A 44 14.06 -5.53 14.88
CA PHE A 44 13.88 -6.77 14.12
C PHE A 44 13.93 -6.47 12.63
N ILE A 45 14.13 -7.53 11.85
CA ILE A 45 14.17 -7.47 10.39
C ILE A 45 12.99 -8.28 9.87
N ASP A 46 12.11 -7.64 9.11
CA ASP A 46 11.13 -8.39 8.33
C ASP A 46 11.71 -8.71 6.95
N VAL A 47 11.48 -9.93 6.49
CA VAL A 47 11.91 -10.43 5.18
C VAL A 47 10.70 -10.97 4.43
N PHE A 48 10.52 -10.53 3.18
CA PHE A 48 9.35 -10.87 2.38
C PHE A 48 9.64 -10.84 0.87
N THR A 49 8.78 -11.48 0.08
CA THR A 49 8.91 -11.62 -1.39
C THR A 49 8.15 -10.52 -2.17
N VAL A 50 8.67 -10.09 -3.31
CA VAL A 50 8.11 -9.13 -4.28
C VAL A 50 8.17 -9.74 -5.69
N PRO A 51 7.24 -9.44 -6.63
CA PRO A 51 5.90 -8.93 -6.39
C PRO A 51 5.11 -9.98 -5.63
N TYR A 52 4.46 -9.57 -4.55
CA TYR A 52 3.77 -10.42 -3.59
C TYR A 52 2.90 -11.47 -4.29
N THR A 53 3.28 -12.74 -4.16
CA THR A 53 2.53 -13.90 -4.67
C THR A 53 1.19 -14.09 -3.98
N PHE A 54 1.00 -13.41 -2.85
CA PHE A 54 -0.20 -13.43 -2.04
C PHE A 54 -1.31 -12.57 -2.65
N ASP A 55 -2.54 -12.86 -2.25
CA ASP A 55 -3.73 -12.14 -2.69
C ASP A 55 -4.00 -10.88 -1.85
N SER A 56 -3.31 -10.70 -0.73
CA SER A 56 -3.40 -9.51 0.11
C SER A 56 -2.06 -8.78 0.19
N PHE A 57 -2.11 -7.47 0.04
CA PHE A 57 -1.02 -6.55 0.34
C PHE A 57 -1.42 -5.71 1.53
N GLU A 58 -0.75 -5.96 2.65
CA GLU A 58 -0.83 -5.13 3.83
C GLU A 58 0.42 -4.26 3.89
N GLU A 59 0.22 -2.94 3.98
CA GLU A 59 1.35 -2.09 4.23
C GLU A 59 1.79 -2.23 5.69
N HIS A 60 2.97 -2.83 5.89
CA HIS A 60 3.64 -2.78 7.18
C HIS A 60 4.70 -1.66 7.18
N THR A 61 4.40 -0.66 8.02
CA THR A 61 5.31 0.08 8.91
C THR A 61 6.42 0.98 8.35
N ILE A 62 6.68 2.02 9.14
CA ILE A 62 7.83 2.92 9.10
C ILE A 62 9.10 2.09 9.38
N TYR A 63 10.00 1.97 8.41
CA TYR A 63 11.29 1.30 8.58
C TYR A 63 12.44 2.30 8.53
N LEU A 64 13.57 1.95 9.15
CA LEU A 64 14.80 2.75 9.12
C LEU A 64 15.61 2.51 7.85
N LEU A 65 15.69 1.25 7.42
CA LEU A 65 16.47 0.81 6.26
C LEU A 65 15.69 -0.25 5.48
N ALA A 66 15.85 -0.25 4.16
CA ALA A 66 15.30 -1.29 3.31
C ALA A 66 16.30 -1.67 2.20
N LYS A 67 16.41 -2.96 1.90
CA LYS A 67 17.10 -3.47 0.72
C LYS A 67 16.27 -4.51 0.00
N SER A 68 16.58 -4.75 -1.27
CA SER A 68 15.84 -5.67 -2.13
C SER A 68 16.74 -6.33 -3.16
N THR A 69 16.39 -7.54 -3.59
CA THR A 69 17.01 -8.20 -4.76
C THR A 69 16.43 -7.70 -6.08
N VAL A 70 15.38 -6.88 -6.07
CA VAL A 70 14.83 -6.24 -7.27
C VAL A 70 15.89 -5.34 -7.90
N LEU A 71 16.17 -5.54 -9.19
CA LEU A 71 17.02 -4.65 -9.96
C LEU A 71 16.33 -3.30 -10.16
N TYR A 72 17.10 -2.21 -9.99
CA TYR A 72 16.63 -0.86 -10.30
C TYR A 72 16.60 -0.65 -11.81
N ASP A 73 15.60 -1.23 -12.48
CA ASP A 73 15.21 -0.84 -13.82
C ASP A 73 14.05 0.19 -13.79
N ASN A 74 13.81 0.89 -14.89
CA ASN A 74 12.75 1.91 -14.97
C ASN A 74 11.34 1.31 -15.10
N ASN A 75 11.19 -0.01 -14.96
CA ASN A 75 9.94 -0.70 -15.22
C ASN A 75 9.01 -0.72 -13.99
N TYR A 76 7.70 -0.76 -14.22
CA TYR A 76 6.74 -0.95 -13.13
C TYR A 76 6.66 -2.42 -12.72
N LEU A 77 6.52 -2.66 -11.41
CA LEU A 77 6.38 -4.00 -10.84
C LEU A 77 4.89 -4.36 -10.77
N GLN A 78 4.45 -5.22 -11.69
CA GLN A 78 3.07 -5.67 -11.74
C GLN A 78 2.79 -6.67 -10.61
N CYS A 79 1.68 -6.47 -9.89
CA CYS A 79 1.21 -7.36 -8.82
C CYS A 79 -0.13 -7.99 -9.23
N PRO A 80 -0.14 -8.96 -10.16
CA PRO A 80 -1.38 -9.50 -10.74
C PRO A 80 -2.17 -10.40 -9.77
N THR A 81 -1.51 -10.96 -8.77
CA THR A 81 -2.08 -11.87 -7.76
C THR A 81 -2.85 -11.14 -6.67
N VAL A 82 -2.45 -9.91 -6.36
CA VAL A 82 -3.02 -9.11 -5.27
C VAL A 82 -4.44 -8.65 -5.63
N LYS A 83 -5.38 -9.01 -4.76
CA LYS A 83 -6.80 -8.67 -4.81
C LYS A 83 -7.21 -7.75 -3.67
N THR A 84 -6.50 -7.77 -2.55
CA THR A 84 -6.75 -6.94 -1.38
C THR A 84 -5.58 -5.99 -1.17
N LEU A 85 -5.86 -4.70 -1.02
CA LEU A 85 -4.85 -3.68 -0.74
C LEU A 85 -5.28 -2.80 0.44
N ASN A 86 -4.37 -2.61 1.38
CA ASN A 86 -4.45 -1.56 2.39
C ASN A 86 -3.53 -0.38 2.00
N TYR A 87 -4.11 0.78 1.70
CA TYR A 87 -3.42 1.99 1.28
C TYR A 87 -3.55 3.09 2.34
N GLY A 88 -2.43 3.53 2.90
CA GLY A 88 -2.32 4.67 3.81
C GLY A 88 -1.79 5.94 3.12
N SER A 89 -1.92 7.08 3.79
CA SER A 89 -1.44 8.38 3.30
C SER A 89 0.09 8.45 3.17
N SER A 90 0.81 7.79 4.08
CA SER A 90 2.28 7.66 4.06
C SER A 90 2.80 6.52 3.18
N SER A 91 1.90 5.80 2.49
CA SER A 91 2.27 4.60 1.79
C SER A 91 2.98 4.85 0.47
N PHE A 92 3.80 3.86 0.08
CA PHE A 92 4.45 3.79 -1.23
C PHE A 92 5.36 4.99 -1.56
N THR A 93 5.99 5.55 -0.54
CA THR A 93 6.92 6.69 -0.66
C THR A 93 8.34 6.28 -1.04
N ASP A 94 8.72 5.01 -0.86
CA ASP A 94 10.07 4.54 -1.21
C ASP A 94 10.19 4.12 -2.68
N PRO A 95 11.43 4.06 -3.20
CA PRO A 95 11.70 3.85 -4.63
C PRO A 95 11.12 2.56 -5.22
N ILE A 96 11.00 1.48 -4.43
CA ILE A 96 10.50 0.21 -4.94
C ILE A 96 8.98 0.13 -4.78
N ARG A 97 8.41 0.52 -3.62
CA ARG A 97 6.95 0.47 -3.44
C ARG A 97 6.25 1.43 -4.39
N SER A 98 6.80 2.62 -4.65
CA SER A 98 6.25 3.57 -5.63
C SER A 98 6.13 3.02 -7.07
N ARG A 99 6.85 1.93 -7.39
CA ARG A 99 6.80 1.24 -8.68
C ARG A 99 5.77 0.11 -8.75
N LEU A 100 5.17 -0.30 -7.63
CA LEU A 100 4.17 -1.37 -7.60
C LEU A 100 2.88 -0.95 -8.30
N ARG A 101 2.27 -1.88 -9.04
CA ARG A 101 1.02 -1.68 -9.76
C ARG A 101 0.04 -2.80 -9.46
N PHE A 102 -1.14 -2.45 -8.96
CA PHE A 102 -2.19 -3.40 -8.59
C PHE A 102 -3.36 -3.29 -9.56
N ASN A 103 -3.45 -4.21 -10.52
CA ASN A 103 -4.44 -4.14 -11.60
C ASN A 103 -5.67 -5.03 -11.38
N ASN A 104 -5.67 -5.89 -10.36
CA ASN A 104 -6.69 -6.91 -10.12
C ASN A 104 -7.41 -6.75 -8.78
N LEU A 105 -7.41 -5.53 -8.23
CA LEU A 105 -7.98 -5.26 -6.92
C LEU A 105 -9.50 -5.48 -6.88
N GLN A 106 -9.92 -6.18 -5.84
CA GLN A 106 -11.31 -6.46 -5.49
C GLN A 106 -11.66 -5.78 -4.17
N HIS A 107 -10.71 -5.72 -3.23
CA HIS A 107 -10.90 -5.11 -1.92
C HIS A 107 -9.85 -4.02 -1.72
N LEU A 108 -10.31 -2.81 -1.43
CA LEU A 108 -9.44 -1.68 -1.12
C LEU A 108 -9.83 -1.14 0.26
N SER A 109 -8.86 -1.08 1.17
CA SER A 109 -8.91 -0.23 2.34
C SER A 109 -8.04 0.99 2.06
N VAL A 110 -8.57 2.21 2.20
CA VAL A 110 -7.84 3.45 1.89
C VAL A 110 -8.00 4.48 3.00
N SER A 111 -6.89 5.07 3.44
CA SER A 111 -6.89 6.26 4.29
C SER A 111 -7.00 7.54 3.46
N LEU A 112 -7.91 8.42 3.83
CA LEU A 112 -8.08 9.75 3.22
C LEU A 112 -7.56 10.86 4.14
N PRO A 113 -6.91 11.90 3.58
CA PRO A 113 -6.57 12.03 2.16
C PRO A 113 -5.42 11.09 1.74
N PHE A 114 -5.50 10.55 0.51
CA PHE A 114 -4.39 9.80 -0.08
C PHE A 114 -3.41 10.75 -0.80
N ASN A 115 -2.17 10.30 -0.98
CA ASN A 115 -1.13 11.05 -1.67
C ASN A 115 -1.22 10.95 -3.21
N GLU A 116 -0.46 11.76 -3.92
CA GLU A 116 -0.41 11.81 -5.40
C GLU A 116 -0.04 10.49 -6.08
N ARG A 117 0.56 9.53 -5.36
CA ARG A 117 0.94 8.22 -5.89
C ARG A 117 -0.23 7.26 -6.03
N PHE A 118 -1.35 7.53 -5.37
CA PHE A 118 -2.47 6.60 -5.29
C PHE A 118 -2.93 6.07 -6.67
N PHE A 119 -3.24 6.96 -7.61
CA PHE A 119 -3.69 6.56 -8.95
C PHE A 119 -2.57 6.01 -9.84
N PHE A 120 -1.30 6.27 -9.51
CA PHE A 120 -0.19 5.57 -10.16
C PHE A 120 -0.15 4.11 -9.71
N ILE A 121 -0.40 3.84 -8.43
CA ILE A 121 -0.30 2.50 -7.82
C ILE A 121 -1.53 1.65 -8.15
N VAL A 122 -2.72 2.27 -8.08
CA VAL A 122 -4.02 1.69 -8.40
C VAL A 122 -4.65 2.47 -9.55
N SER A 123 -4.38 2.02 -10.77
CA SER A 123 -4.84 2.72 -11.99
C SER A 123 -6.21 2.26 -12.50
N LYS A 124 -6.76 1.16 -11.96
CA LYS A 124 -8.02 0.55 -12.41
C LYS A 124 -8.85 0.05 -11.23
N PHE A 125 -10.14 0.35 -11.27
CA PHE A 125 -11.14 -0.07 -10.28
C PHE A 125 -12.30 -0.88 -10.89
N ASP A 126 -12.13 -1.37 -12.12
CA ASP A 126 -13.14 -2.13 -12.88
C ASP A 126 -13.53 -3.45 -12.20
N ARG A 127 -12.68 -3.95 -11.31
CA ARG A 127 -12.89 -5.15 -10.49
C ARG A 127 -13.16 -4.85 -9.02
N LEU A 128 -13.14 -3.58 -8.63
CA LEU A 128 -13.33 -3.19 -7.24
C LEU A 128 -14.75 -3.53 -6.80
N ARG A 129 -14.81 -4.22 -5.67
CA ARG A 129 -15.97 -4.93 -5.15
C ARG A 129 -16.33 -4.41 -3.76
N SER A 130 -15.31 -4.18 -2.94
CA SER A 130 -15.44 -3.57 -1.62
C SER A 130 -14.45 -2.42 -1.45
N LEU A 131 -14.93 -1.32 -0.89
CA LEU A 131 -14.14 -0.16 -0.49
C LEU A 131 -14.36 0.11 1.00
N PHE A 132 -13.28 0.08 1.78
CA PHE A 132 -13.25 0.55 3.16
C PHE A 132 -12.49 1.87 3.21
N VAL A 133 -13.10 2.90 3.78
CA VAL A 133 -12.51 4.24 3.85
C VAL A 133 -12.22 4.59 5.29
N TYR A 134 -10.95 4.85 5.58
CA TYR A 134 -10.51 5.40 6.85
C TYR A 134 -10.28 6.90 6.71
N VAL A 135 -10.87 7.72 7.57
CA VAL A 135 -10.66 9.17 7.58
C VAL A 135 -9.87 9.55 8.82
N GLU A 136 -8.66 10.08 8.63
CA GLU A 136 -7.87 10.64 9.73
C GLU A 136 -8.55 11.89 10.29
N GLY A 137 -8.56 12.04 11.62
CA GLY A 137 -9.19 13.17 12.30
C GLY A 137 -8.57 14.52 11.94
N ASN A 138 -9.37 15.59 12.00
CA ASN A 138 -9.02 17.00 11.72
C ASN A 138 -8.78 17.38 10.24
N GLN A 139 -9.18 16.54 9.29
CA GLN A 139 -8.98 16.80 7.86
C GLN A 139 -10.17 17.55 7.22
N ASN A 140 -9.88 18.33 6.16
CA ASN A 140 -10.90 19.07 5.42
C ASN A 140 -11.86 18.12 4.69
N LEU A 141 -13.12 18.09 5.12
CA LEU A 141 -14.18 17.21 4.59
C LEU A 141 -14.39 17.35 3.07
N ASN A 142 -14.24 18.55 2.51
CA ASN A 142 -14.42 18.77 1.07
C ASN A 142 -13.34 18.05 0.24
N ASN A 143 -12.11 17.95 0.76
CA ASN A 143 -11.03 17.21 0.11
C ASN A 143 -11.27 15.70 0.19
N ILE A 144 -11.82 15.22 1.32
CA ILE A 144 -12.18 13.81 1.51
C ILE A 144 -13.28 13.42 0.51
N GLN A 145 -14.33 14.24 0.39
CA GLN A 145 -15.44 13.98 -0.51
C GLN A 145 -14.99 13.93 -1.98
N SER A 146 -14.17 14.90 -2.42
CA SER A 146 -13.70 14.92 -3.81
C SER A 146 -12.81 13.72 -4.14
N GLN A 147 -11.90 13.33 -3.23
CA GLN A 147 -11.07 12.14 -3.42
C GLN A 147 -11.86 10.84 -3.42
N LEU A 148 -12.86 10.70 -2.54
CA LEU A 148 -13.75 9.55 -2.54
C LEU A 148 -14.56 9.46 -3.83
N GLN A 149 -15.08 10.60 -4.32
CA GLN A 149 -15.82 10.65 -5.57
C GLN A 149 -14.97 10.14 -6.76
N LEU A 150 -13.67 10.48 -6.82
CA LEU A 150 -12.77 9.98 -7.87
C LEU A 150 -12.65 8.46 -7.90
N ILE A 151 -12.71 7.79 -6.73
CA ILE A 151 -12.72 6.32 -6.66
C ILE A 151 -14.08 5.78 -7.12
N LEU A 152 -15.18 6.35 -6.60
CA LEU A 152 -16.53 5.89 -6.92
C LEU A 152 -16.90 6.05 -8.40
N ASP A 153 -16.37 7.08 -9.07
CA ASP A 153 -16.57 7.30 -10.50
C ASP A 153 -15.93 6.19 -11.35
N GLN A 154 -14.87 5.54 -10.86
CA GLN A 154 -14.15 4.50 -11.58
C GLN A 154 -14.58 3.08 -11.15
N ALA A 155 -15.14 2.94 -9.95
CA ALA A 155 -15.56 1.66 -9.38
C ALA A 155 -17.01 1.32 -9.76
N SER A 156 -17.22 0.88 -10.99
CA SER A 156 -18.57 0.55 -11.54
C SER A 156 -19.17 -0.77 -11.02
N ARG A 157 -18.41 -1.57 -10.26
CA ARG A 157 -18.82 -2.87 -9.71
C ARG A 157 -18.79 -2.92 -8.18
N LEU A 158 -18.76 -1.76 -7.54
CA LEU A 158 -18.68 -1.62 -6.10
C LEU A 158 -20.01 -2.04 -5.47
N TYR A 159 -20.00 -3.08 -4.64
CA TYR A 159 -21.18 -3.55 -3.91
C TYR A 159 -21.15 -3.19 -2.42
N SER A 160 -19.96 -2.92 -1.87
CA SER A 160 -19.77 -2.64 -0.45
C SER A 160 -18.93 -1.38 -0.30
N LEU A 161 -19.50 -0.40 0.40
CA LEU A 161 -18.81 0.79 0.85
C LEU A 161 -18.95 0.86 2.38
N ALA A 162 -17.82 0.84 3.07
CA ALA A 162 -17.74 1.01 4.51
C ALA A 162 -16.82 2.19 4.83
N PHE A 163 -17.09 2.86 5.94
CA PHE A 163 -16.35 4.04 6.35
C PHE A 163 -16.16 4.03 7.86
N SER A 164 -14.98 4.48 8.30
CA SER A 164 -14.68 4.74 9.70
C SER A 164 -14.06 6.12 9.82
N THR A 165 -14.57 6.93 10.75
CA THR A 165 -14.08 8.27 11.03
C THR A 165 -13.88 8.45 12.53
N TRP A 166 -12.86 9.23 12.89
CA TRP A 166 -12.62 9.68 14.27
C TRP A 166 -13.21 11.08 14.53
N ALA A 167 -14.05 11.60 13.64
CA ALA A 167 -14.64 12.92 13.79
C ALA A 167 -15.47 13.01 15.08
N ARG A 168 -15.12 13.98 15.93
CA ARG A 168 -15.64 14.18 17.29
C ARG A 168 -16.96 14.98 17.35
N SER A 169 -17.62 15.24 16.22
CA SER A 169 -18.81 16.10 16.19
C SER A 169 -19.88 15.58 15.24
N ASP A 170 -21.12 15.56 15.72
CA ASP A 170 -22.38 15.13 15.08
C ASP A 170 -22.79 15.91 13.82
N SER A 171 -21.94 16.79 13.28
CA SER A 171 -22.26 17.60 12.10
C SER A 171 -21.61 17.02 10.85
N ASP A 172 -22.45 16.38 10.04
CA ASP A 172 -22.26 15.97 8.65
C ASP A 172 -21.30 14.82 8.41
N ALA A 173 -21.87 13.61 8.33
CA ALA A 173 -21.20 12.47 7.75
C ALA A 173 -20.68 12.85 6.34
N PRO A 174 -19.42 12.53 5.98
CA PRO A 174 -18.78 12.88 4.70
C PRO A 174 -19.42 12.24 3.44
N LEU A 175 -20.63 11.71 3.58
CA LEU A 175 -21.34 10.93 2.59
C LEU A 175 -22.44 11.72 1.88
N THR A 176 -22.84 12.89 2.39
CA THR A 176 -23.89 13.70 1.75
C THR A 176 -23.42 14.20 0.39
N GLY A 177 -24.13 13.81 -0.67
CA GLY A 177 -23.85 14.25 -2.04
C GLY A 177 -22.89 13.36 -2.84
N LEU A 178 -22.44 12.23 -2.31
CA LEU A 178 -21.71 11.23 -3.10
C LEU A 178 -22.61 10.59 -4.15
N ARG A 179 -22.06 10.33 -5.33
CA ARG A 179 -22.70 9.57 -6.41
C ARG A 179 -21.88 8.31 -6.68
N SER A 180 -22.53 7.22 -7.02
CA SER A 180 -21.85 5.98 -7.38
C SER A 180 -22.31 5.50 -8.75
N ASN A 181 -21.36 5.20 -9.63
CA ASN A 181 -21.65 4.57 -10.91
C ASN A 181 -22.15 3.12 -10.78
N SER A 182 -22.02 2.53 -9.60
CA SER A 182 -22.53 1.18 -9.29
C SER A 182 -24.02 1.17 -8.93
N VAL A 183 -24.61 2.32 -8.61
CA VAL A 183 -26.05 2.46 -8.32
C VAL A 183 -26.71 3.01 -9.57
N ARG A 184 -27.20 2.12 -10.43
CA ARG A 184 -28.06 2.44 -11.58
C ARG A 184 -29.41 1.76 -11.41
#